data_AF-A0A502FWV6-F1
#
_entry.id   AF-A0A502FWV6-F1
#
_cell.length_a   1.000
_cell.length_b   1.000
_cell.length_c   1.000
_cell.angle_alpha   90.00
_cell.angle_beta   90.00
_cell.angle_gamma   90.00
#
_symmetry.space_group_name_H-M   'P 1'
#
loop_
_entity.id
_entity.type
_entity.pdbx_description
1 polymer ?
#
loop_
_entity_poly.entity_id
_entity_poly.type
_entity_poly.pdbx_seq_one_letter_code
_entity_poly.pdbx_strand_id
1 'polypeptide(L)'
;MSPAILGSGPAALEASWHLPGAAVVPRAWHAEPGRLWVEDEGGVRALPFDRLLVLDDVPLILAALGCAFDGGVPVVDGQGGTSQPGVFAAGPALGVTGAEALAQARLAAKALAGQPEDTRIEACPRPLPAAERLDPVAMAALLEEPPGPARDAAVLAQGALVGPVAFALPVGFAALAAMAREMPEPGPVQFDAGGLA
;
A
#
# COMPACT_ATOMS: atom_id res chain seq x y z
N MET A 1 18.05 7.35 -7.33
CA MET A 1 17.41 6.11 -6.83
C MET A 1 17.09 6.30 -5.37
N SER A 2 15.85 6.66 -5.06
CA SER A 2 15.39 6.92 -3.69
C SER A 2 14.59 5.72 -3.18
N PRO A 3 15.19 4.82 -2.37
CA PRO A 3 14.43 3.76 -1.73
C PRO A 3 13.57 4.31 -0.59
N ALA A 4 12.41 3.70 -0.39
CA ALA A 4 11.53 3.97 0.74
C ALA A 4 11.13 2.66 1.42
N ILE A 5 10.92 2.72 2.73
CA ILE A 5 10.39 1.62 3.53
C ILE A 5 9.08 2.12 4.13
N LEU A 6 7.97 1.47 3.79
CA LEU A 6 6.68 1.69 4.43
C LEU A 6 6.50 0.65 5.53
N GLY A 7 6.73 1.06 6.76
CA GLY A 7 6.43 0.27 7.93
C GLY A 7 7.12 0.79 9.19
N SER A 8 6.81 0.16 10.31
CA SER A 8 7.34 0.55 11.61
C SER A 8 7.90 -0.63 12.42
N GLY A 9 8.61 -0.32 13.50
CA GLY A 9 9.09 -1.33 14.45
C GLY A 9 10.29 -2.15 13.97
N PRO A 10 10.50 -3.35 14.55
CA PRO A 10 11.73 -4.13 14.36
C PRO A 10 12.00 -4.53 12.90
N ALA A 11 10.97 -4.84 12.11
CA ALA A 11 11.12 -5.22 10.70
C ALA A 11 11.62 -4.04 9.85
N ALA A 12 11.08 -2.84 10.07
CA ALA A 12 11.53 -1.63 9.41
C ALA A 12 12.97 -1.27 9.81
N LEU A 13 13.33 -1.46 11.08
CA LEU A 13 14.69 -1.28 11.56
C LEU A 13 15.68 -2.25 10.88
N GLU A 14 15.35 -3.55 10.85
CA GLU A 14 16.17 -4.57 10.19
C GLU A 14 16.36 -4.26 8.69
N ALA A 15 15.28 -3.92 7.99
CA ALA A 15 15.35 -3.55 6.57
C ALA A 15 16.22 -2.31 6.32
N SER A 16 16.18 -1.33 7.23
CA SER A 16 16.96 -0.08 7.09
C SER A 16 18.47 -0.30 7.11
N TRP A 17 18.96 -1.36 7.79
CA TRP A 17 20.37 -1.72 7.79
C TRP A 17 20.86 -2.24 6.44
N HIS A 18 19.95 -2.79 5.63
CA HIS A 18 20.24 -3.34 4.30
C HIS A 18 19.92 -2.36 3.16
N LEU A 19 19.20 -1.28 3.46
CA LEU A 19 18.84 -0.22 2.52
C LEU A 19 19.31 1.15 3.06
N PRO A 20 20.63 1.40 3.13
CA PRO A 20 21.14 2.66 3.64
C PRO A 20 20.63 3.84 2.80
N GLY A 21 20.13 4.88 3.48
CA GLY A 21 19.54 6.05 2.83
C GLY A 21 18.08 5.89 2.42
N ALA A 22 17.43 4.76 2.73
CA ALA A 22 16.00 4.63 2.54
C ALA A 22 15.22 5.53 3.51
N ALA A 23 14.21 6.24 2.97
CA ALA A 23 13.26 6.96 3.80
C ALA A 23 12.34 5.95 4.50
N VAL A 24 12.38 5.88 5.83
CA VAL A 24 11.47 5.05 6.62
C VAL A 24 10.23 5.86 6.95
N VAL A 25 9.07 5.35 6.50
CA VAL A 25 7.77 5.96 6.68
C VAL A 25 6.91 5.01 7.50
N PRO A 26 6.48 5.40 8.72
CA PRO A 26 5.69 4.52 9.57
C PRO A 26 4.26 4.35 9.07
N ARG A 27 3.75 5.28 8.26
CA ARG A 27 2.39 5.26 7.71
C ARG A 27 2.29 6.10 6.46
N ALA A 28 1.59 5.60 5.44
CA ALA A 28 1.20 6.36 4.26
C ALA A 28 -0.32 6.57 4.27
N TRP A 29 -0.77 7.76 3.93
CA TRP A 29 -2.18 8.11 3.73
C TRP A 29 -2.73 7.50 2.44
N HIS A 30 -1.94 7.60 1.36
CA HIS A 30 -2.27 7.10 0.02
C HIS A 30 -0.98 6.76 -0.74
N ALA A 31 -1.11 6.06 -1.86
CA ALA A 31 0.01 5.77 -2.74
C ALA A 31 -0.42 5.76 -4.21
N GLU A 32 0.49 6.26 -5.05
CA GLU A 32 0.44 6.20 -6.50
C GLU A 32 1.76 5.59 -7.00
N PRO A 33 1.81 5.06 -8.23
CA PRO A 33 3.08 4.61 -8.81
C PRO A 33 4.19 5.67 -8.68
N GLY A 34 5.26 5.32 -7.95
CA GLY A 34 6.42 6.19 -7.71
C GLY A 34 6.25 7.25 -6.61
N ARG A 35 5.13 7.27 -5.88
CA ARG A 35 4.87 8.27 -4.82
C ARG A 35 4.07 7.71 -3.65
N LEU A 36 4.56 7.93 -2.43
CA LEU A 36 3.77 7.81 -1.21
C LEU A 36 3.27 9.18 -0.79
N TRP A 37 2.02 9.26 -0.35
CA TRP A 37 1.50 10.44 0.31
C TRP A 37 1.53 10.20 1.82
N VAL A 38 2.28 11.02 2.55
CA VAL A 38 2.55 10.84 3.98
C VAL A 38 1.97 12.01 4.73
N GLU A 39 1.19 11.73 5.77
CA GLU A 39 0.71 12.73 6.73
C GLU A 39 1.74 12.86 7.86
N ASP A 40 2.21 14.08 8.11
CA ASP A 40 3.03 14.44 9.27
C ASP A 40 2.46 15.70 9.96
N GLU A 41 3.18 16.22 10.96
CA GLU A 41 2.76 17.40 11.73
C GLU A 41 2.54 18.64 10.85
N GLY A 42 3.20 18.73 9.69
CA GLY A 42 3.09 19.83 8.74
C GLY A 42 1.95 19.67 7.71
N GLY A 43 1.31 18.49 7.68
CA GLY A 43 0.24 18.16 6.75
C GLY A 43 0.57 16.95 5.87
N VAL A 44 -0.07 16.85 4.71
CA VAL A 44 0.22 15.79 3.74
C VAL A 44 1.32 16.24 2.79
N ARG A 45 2.35 15.42 2.62
CA ARG A 45 3.40 15.63 1.63
C ARG A 45 3.63 14.42 0.74
N ALA A 46 4.06 14.67 -0.48
CA ALA A 46 4.51 13.66 -1.41
C ALA A 46 5.95 13.21 -1.08
N LEU A 47 6.16 11.90 -0.95
CA LEU A 47 7.46 11.26 -0.89
C LEU A 47 7.69 10.44 -2.16
N PRO A 48 8.54 10.89 -3.10
CA PRO A 48 8.87 10.12 -4.28
C PRO A 48 9.73 8.90 -3.93
N PHE A 49 9.52 7.80 -4.66
CA PHE A 49 10.35 6.60 -4.56
C PHE A 49 10.56 5.97 -5.94
N ASP A 50 11.73 5.36 -6.12
CA ASP A 50 11.99 4.47 -7.26
C ASP A 50 11.92 2.98 -6.86
N ARG A 51 12.01 2.75 -5.55
CA ARG A 51 12.07 1.44 -4.91
C ARG A 51 11.33 1.53 -3.58
N LEU A 52 10.36 0.65 -3.34
CA LEU A 52 9.54 0.64 -2.15
C LEU A 52 9.54 -0.75 -1.52
N LEU A 53 9.79 -0.83 -0.22
CA LEU A 53 9.57 -2.04 0.59
C LEU A 53 8.41 -1.79 1.55
N VAL A 54 7.33 -2.55 1.42
CA VAL A 54 6.16 -2.50 2.31
C VAL A 54 6.25 -3.62 3.34
N LEU A 55 6.28 -3.24 4.61
CA LEU A 55 6.41 -4.15 5.75
C LEU A 55 5.19 -4.14 6.66
N ASP A 56 4.37 -3.09 6.63
CA ASP A 56 3.14 -3.04 7.41
C ASP A 56 1.97 -3.73 6.68
N ASP A 57 0.96 -4.13 7.46
CA ASP A 57 -0.28 -4.71 6.95
C ASP A 57 -1.18 -3.61 6.36
N VAL A 58 -0.84 -3.16 5.16
CA VAL A 58 -1.51 -2.07 4.43
C VAL A 58 -1.94 -2.51 3.02
N PRO A 59 -2.81 -3.53 2.91
CA PRO A 59 -3.15 -4.14 1.62
C PRO A 59 -3.76 -3.13 0.63
N LEU A 60 -4.53 -2.15 1.11
CA LEU A 60 -5.12 -1.12 0.26
C LEU A 60 -4.09 -0.17 -0.36
N ILE A 61 -2.93 0.03 0.30
CA ILE A 61 -1.82 0.80 -0.29
C ILE A 61 -1.18 0.01 -1.44
N LEU A 62 -0.96 -1.30 -1.25
CA LEU A 62 -0.44 -2.17 -2.31
C LEU A 62 -1.42 -2.28 -3.49
N ALA A 63 -2.72 -2.31 -3.22
CA ALA A 63 -3.75 -2.25 -4.27
C ALA A 63 -3.74 -0.91 -5.03
N ALA A 64 -3.59 0.22 -4.33
CA ALA A 64 -3.49 1.55 -4.96
C ALA A 64 -2.24 1.69 -5.85
N LEU A 65 -1.15 1.01 -5.50
CA LEU A 65 0.05 0.90 -6.34
C LEU A 65 -0.16 0.01 -7.58
N GLY A 66 -1.28 -0.72 -7.67
CA GLY A 66 -1.58 -1.65 -8.75
C GLY A 66 -0.95 -3.03 -8.59
N CYS A 67 -0.56 -3.43 -7.37
CA CYS A 67 -0.06 -4.78 -7.13
C CYS A 67 -1.18 -5.82 -7.36
N ALA A 68 -0.83 -6.95 -7.96
CA ALA A 68 -1.73 -8.09 -8.08
C ALA A 68 -1.96 -8.75 -6.72
N PHE A 69 -3.16 -9.30 -6.51
CA PHE A 69 -3.53 -10.03 -5.30
C PHE A 69 -4.05 -11.42 -5.66
N ASP A 70 -3.73 -12.40 -4.81
CA ASP A 70 -4.35 -13.72 -4.82
C ASP A 70 -4.80 -14.05 -3.40
N GLY A 71 -6.05 -14.48 -3.26
CA GLY A 71 -6.63 -14.82 -1.96
C GLY A 71 -6.37 -13.76 -0.87
N GLY A 72 -6.52 -12.47 -1.19
CA GLY A 72 -6.43 -11.35 -0.24
C GLY A 72 -5.02 -10.93 0.17
N VAL A 73 -3.98 -11.50 -0.44
CA VAL A 73 -2.57 -11.18 -0.17
C VAL A 73 -1.90 -10.73 -1.47
N PRO A 74 -0.98 -9.75 -1.45
CA PRO A 74 -0.25 -9.39 -2.66
C PRO A 74 0.53 -10.60 -3.20
N VAL A 75 0.49 -10.78 -4.52
CA VAL A 75 1.31 -11.78 -5.21
C VAL A 75 2.75 -11.29 -5.23
N VAL A 76 3.66 -12.09 -4.66
CA VAL A 76 5.09 -11.82 -4.63
C VAL A 76 5.89 -12.98 -5.21
N ASP A 77 7.07 -12.66 -5.74
CA ASP A 77 8.09 -13.67 -6.04
C ASP A 77 8.78 -14.16 -4.75
N GLY A 78 9.69 -15.13 -4.89
CA GLY A 78 10.44 -15.68 -3.75
C GLY A 78 11.37 -14.68 -3.06
N GLN A 79 11.52 -13.46 -3.58
CA GLN A 79 12.31 -12.38 -2.97
C GLN A 79 11.43 -11.24 -2.44
N GLY A 80 10.11 -11.40 -2.47
CA GLY A 80 9.16 -10.39 -2.03
C GLY A 80 8.84 -9.33 -3.08
N GLY A 81 9.34 -9.44 -4.31
CA GLY A 81 9.01 -8.52 -5.41
C GLY A 81 7.56 -8.71 -5.86
N THR A 82 6.79 -7.64 -5.95
CA THR A 82 5.38 -7.70 -6.38
C THR A 82 5.26 -7.66 -7.91
N SER A 83 4.04 -7.68 -8.44
CA SER A 83 3.79 -7.44 -9.87
C SER A 83 4.15 -6.02 -10.34
N GLN A 84 4.41 -5.09 -9.43
CA GLN A 84 4.79 -3.72 -9.74
C GLN A 84 6.31 -3.54 -9.65
N PRO A 85 6.98 -3.11 -10.73
CA PRO A 85 8.44 -2.94 -10.73
C PRO A 85 8.92 -2.02 -9.60
N GLY A 86 9.92 -2.49 -8.86
CA GLY A 86 10.50 -1.73 -7.75
C GLY A 86 9.67 -1.73 -6.47
N VAL A 87 8.52 -2.40 -6.42
CA VAL A 87 7.71 -2.56 -5.20
C VAL A 87 7.91 -3.97 -4.64
N PHE A 88 8.24 -4.04 -3.35
CA PHE A 88 8.47 -5.26 -2.60
C PHE A 88 7.55 -5.30 -1.38
N ALA A 89 7.14 -6.48 -0.96
CA ALA A 89 6.36 -6.71 0.25
C ALA A 89 6.94 -7.88 1.06
N ALA A 90 6.93 -7.76 2.38
CA ALA A 90 7.43 -8.80 3.29
C ALA A 90 6.78 -8.70 4.68
N GLY A 91 6.86 -9.76 5.46
CA GLY A 91 6.42 -9.75 6.86
C GLY A 91 4.91 -9.49 6.99
N PRO A 92 4.46 -8.52 7.82
CA PRO A 92 3.04 -8.26 8.04
C PRO A 92 2.25 -7.96 6.76
N ALA A 93 2.87 -7.33 5.76
CA ALA A 93 2.26 -7.12 4.44
C ALA A 93 1.84 -8.43 3.74
N LEU A 94 2.47 -9.55 4.12
CA LEU A 94 2.21 -10.91 3.64
C LEU A 94 1.53 -11.79 4.69
N GLY A 95 1.01 -11.22 5.77
CA GLY A 95 0.37 -11.94 6.87
C GLY A 95 1.33 -12.68 7.80
N VAL A 96 2.62 -12.39 7.77
CA VAL A 96 3.66 -13.04 8.59
C VAL A 96 4.11 -12.10 9.72
N THR A 97 4.35 -12.62 10.93
CA THR A 97 4.72 -11.80 12.10
C THR A 97 5.91 -12.40 12.86
N GLY A 98 6.42 -11.68 13.87
CA GLY A 98 7.48 -12.19 14.75
C GLY A 98 8.85 -12.34 14.08
N ALA A 99 9.61 -13.36 14.47
CA ALA A 99 10.98 -13.59 13.99
C ALA A 99 11.03 -13.90 12.48
N GLU A 100 9.99 -14.54 11.95
CA GLU A 100 9.90 -14.83 10.54
C GLU A 100 9.72 -13.55 9.71
N ALA A 101 8.89 -12.62 10.17
CA ALA A 101 8.73 -11.31 9.53
C ALA A 101 10.05 -10.53 9.47
N LEU A 102 10.88 -10.59 10.52
CA LEU A 102 12.22 -10.00 10.52
C LEU A 102 13.11 -10.63 9.43
N ALA A 103 13.10 -11.95 9.33
CA ALA A 103 13.86 -12.67 8.32
C ALA A 103 13.40 -12.30 6.90
N GLN A 104 12.09 -12.24 6.65
CA GLN A 104 11.55 -11.81 5.37
C GLN A 104 11.91 -10.35 5.05
N ALA A 105 11.80 -9.43 6.03
CA ALA A 105 12.15 -8.03 5.85
C ALA A 105 13.61 -7.87 5.42
N ARG A 106 14.53 -8.61 6.05
CA ARG A 106 15.94 -8.66 5.64
C ARG A 106 16.12 -9.16 4.20
N LEU A 107 15.49 -10.29 3.86
CA LEU A 107 15.60 -10.89 2.53
C LEU A 107 15.11 -9.92 1.44
N ALA A 108 13.91 -9.37 1.61
CA ALA A 108 13.35 -8.41 0.67
C ALA A 108 14.17 -7.12 0.56
N ALA A 109 14.71 -6.63 1.68
CA ALA A 109 15.58 -5.44 1.67
C ALA A 109 16.87 -5.68 0.88
N LYS A 110 17.52 -6.83 1.05
CA LYS A 110 18.71 -7.22 0.28
C LYS A 110 18.40 -7.40 -1.20
N ALA A 111 17.30 -8.05 -1.54
CA ALA A 111 16.84 -8.20 -2.92
C ALA A 111 16.56 -6.83 -3.58
N LEU A 112 15.86 -5.92 -2.89
CA LEU A 112 15.62 -4.55 -3.34
C LEU A 112 16.93 -3.76 -3.53
N ALA A 113 17.95 -4.05 -2.72
CA ALA A 113 19.31 -3.51 -2.85
C ALA A 113 20.13 -4.13 -4.00
N GLY A 114 19.59 -5.12 -4.72
CA GLY A 114 20.26 -5.82 -5.81
C GLY A 114 21.15 -6.99 -5.37
N GLN A 115 20.92 -7.52 -4.17
CA GLN A 115 21.67 -8.63 -3.56
C GLN A 115 20.71 -9.76 -3.14
N PRO A 116 20.04 -10.44 -4.09
CA PRO A 116 19.08 -11.49 -3.76
C PRO A 116 19.77 -12.70 -3.08
N GLU A 117 19.02 -13.42 -2.25
CA GLU A 117 19.49 -14.64 -1.58
C GLU A 117 18.69 -15.87 -2.05
N ASP A 118 19.23 -17.07 -1.89
CA ASP A 118 18.56 -18.31 -2.31
C ASP A 118 17.33 -18.68 -1.45
N THR A 119 17.17 -18.03 -0.29
CA THR A 119 16.02 -18.24 0.61
C THR A 119 14.77 -17.60 0.01
N ARG A 120 13.62 -18.28 0.18
CA ARG A 120 12.34 -17.81 -0.36
C ARG A 120 11.46 -17.17 0.69
N ILE A 121 10.84 -16.05 0.32
CA ILE A 121 9.71 -15.45 1.01
C ILE A 121 8.44 -16.16 0.58
N GLU A 122 7.60 -16.50 1.56
CA GLU A 122 6.29 -17.10 1.35
C GLU A 122 5.23 -16.22 2.01
N ALA A 123 4.12 -16.04 1.30
CA ALA A 123 2.95 -15.35 1.81
C ALA A 123 2.07 -16.30 2.62
N CYS A 124 1.50 -15.80 3.71
CA CYS A 124 0.49 -16.52 4.48
C CYS A 124 -0.90 -16.23 3.88
N PRO A 125 -1.62 -17.21 3.32
CA PRO A 125 -2.91 -16.97 2.65
C PRO A 125 -3.92 -16.28 3.57
N ARG A 126 -4.67 -15.31 3.02
CA ARG A 126 -5.68 -14.53 3.76
C ARG A 126 -7.01 -14.46 2.99
N PRO A 127 -7.80 -15.54 3.00
CA PRO A 127 -9.02 -15.64 2.21
C PRO A 127 -9.92 -14.41 2.37
N LEU A 128 -10.33 -13.84 1.25
CA LEU A 128 -11.29 -12.73 1.23
C LEU A 128 -12.69 -13.25 1.57
N PRO A 129 -13.53 -12.43 2.23
CA PRO A 129 -14.93 -12.78 2.40
C PRO A 129 -15.62 -12.92 1.05
N ALA A 130 -16.58 -13.84 0.96
CA ALA A 130 -17.51 -13.84 -0.16
C ALA A 130 -18.30 -12.52 -0.13
N ALA A 131 -18.27 -11.79 -1.24
CA ALA A 131 -18.92 -10.49 -1.33
C ALA A 131 -19.74 -10.39 -2.62
N GLU A 132 -20.91 -9.78 -2.51
CA GLU A 132 -21.66 -9.28 -3.67
C GLU A 132 -21.19 -7.86 -3.97
N ARG A 133 -21.38 -7.42 -5.22
CA ARG A 133 -21.03 -6.06 -5.62
C ARG A 133 -21.88 -5.07 -4.82
N LEU A 134 -21.22 -4.18 -4.07
CA LEU A 134 -21.88 -3.11 -3.36
C LEU A 134 -22.34 -2.01 -4.32
N ASP A 135 -23.49 -1.42 -4.02
CA ASP A 135 -23.88 -0.14 -4.61
C ASP A 135 -23.02 1.01 -4.02
N PRO A 136 -23.03 2.21 -4.64
CA PRO A 136 -22.20 3.32 -4.18
C PRO A 136 -22.46 3.76 -2.73
N VAL A 137 -23.70 3.64 -2.23
CA VAL A 137 -24.05 4.04 -0.86
C VAL A 137 -23.50 3.03 0.15
N ALA A 138 -23.65 1.74 -0.15
CA ALA A 138 -23.09 0.68 0.68
C ALA A 138 -21.55 0.69 0.67
N MET A 139 -20.93 1.02 -0.47
CA MET A 139 -19.50 1.24 -0.56
C MET A 139 -19.05 2.43 0.30
N ALA A 140 -19.76 3.56 0.22
CA ALA A 140 -19.45 4.73 1.05
C ALA A 140 -19.53 4.40 2.55
N ALA A 141 -20.59 3.69 2.97
CA ALA A 141 -20.75 3.25 4.36
C ALA A 141 -19.58 2.36 4.83
N LEU A 142 -19.13 1.41 3.99
CA LEU A 142 -17.97 0.56 4.30
C LEU A 142 -16.69 1.39 4.45
N LEU A 143 -16.50 2.41 3.63
CA LEU A 143 -15.31 3.27 3.67
C LEU A 143 -15.30 4.21 4.89
N GLU A 144 -16.47 4.57 5.42
CA GLU A 144 -16.63 5.33 6.66
C GLU A 144 -16.31 4.51 7.91
N GLU A 145 -16.29 3.18 7.82
CA GLU A 145 -15.87 2.34 8.94
C GLU A 145 -14.39 2.59 9.32
N PRO A 146 -14.05 2.52 10.62
CA PRO A 146 -12.67 2.64 11.07
C PRO A 146 -11.74 1.65 10.33
N PRO A 147 -10.53 2.08 9.93
CA PRO A 147 -9.56 1.18 9.31
C PRO A 147 -9.31 -0.06 10.17
N GLY A 148 -9.31 -1.23 9.54
CA GLY A 148 -9.07 -2.49 10.22
C GLY A 148 -9.14 -3.69 9.27
N PRO A 149 -8.65 -4.87 9.71
CA PRO A 149 -8.50 -6.03 8.83
C PRO A 149 -9.80 -6.49 8.16
N ALA A 150 -10.92 -6.45 8.88
CA ALA A 150 -12.21 -6.86 8.35
C ALA A 150 -12.71 -5.90 7.25
N ARG A 151 -12.63 -4.60 7.51
CA ARG A 151 -12.99 -3.55 6.55
C ARG A 151 -12.13 -3.64 5.30
N ASP A 152 -10.81 -3.74 5.47
CA ASP A 152 -9.87 -3.76 4.35
C ASP A 152 -10.02 -5.02 3.50
N ALA A 153 -10.30 -6.18 4.13
CA ALA A 153 -10.64 -7.40 3.39
C ALA A 153 -11.94 -7.25 2.59
N ALA A 154 -12.97 -6.61 3.15
CA ALA A 154 -14.22 -6.34 2.43
C ALA A 154 -14.00 -5.39 1.25
N VAL A 155 -13.20 -4.32 1.41
CA VAL A 155 -12.84 -3.39 0.33
C VAL A 155 -12.04 -4.10 -0.76
N LEU A 156 -11.04 -4.92 -0.40
CA LEU A 156 -10.31 -5.74 -1.36
C LEU A 156 -11.22 -6.70 -2.13
N ALA A 157 -12.18 -7.34 -1.45
CA ALA A 157 -13.17 -8.21 -2.08
C ALA A 157 -14.01 -7.47 -3.13
N GLN A 158 -14.34 -6.20 -2.89
CA GLN A 158 -14.99 -5.35 -3.90
C GLN A 158 -14.06 -5.06 -5.08
N GLY A 159 -12.77 -4.80 -4.84
CA GLY A 159 -11.78 -4.57 -5.89
C GLY A 159 -11.70 -5.71 -6.92
N ALA A 160 -11.88 -6.95 -6.47
CA ALA A 160 -11.96 -8.12 -7.35
C ALA A 160 -13.20 -8.11 -8.28
N LEU A 161 -14.27 -7.42 -7.90
CA LEU A 161 -15.55 -7.37 -8.64
C LEU A 161 -15.67 -6.16 -9.55
N VAL A 162 -15.15 -5.00 -9.13
CA VAL A 162 -15.34 -3.71 -9.83
C VAL A 162 -14.05 -3.10 -10.38
N GLY A 163 -12.90 -3.73 -10.15
CA GLY A 163 -11.59 -3.19 -10.51
C GLY A 163 -10.94 -2.42 -9.34
N PRO A 164 -9.69 -1.94 -9.52
CA PRO A 164 -8.92 -1.34 -8.45
C PRO A 164 -9.64 -0.12 -7.87
N VAL A 165 -9.96 -0.18 -6.58
CA VAL A 165 -10.49 0.95 -5.82
C VAL A 165 -9.29 1.74 -5.29
N ALA A 166 -9.02 2.90 -5.87
CA ALA A 166 -8.02 3.82 -5.34
C ALA A 166 -8.49 4.32 -3.97
N PHE A 167 -7.93 3.74 -2.92
CA PHE A 167 -8.31 4.04 -1.55
C PHE A 167 -7.32 5.03 -0.91
N ALA A 168 -7.85 6.01 -0.19
CA ALA A 168 -7.09 6.90 0.68
C ALA A 168 -7.54 6.68 2.13
N LEU A 169 -6.60 6.56 3.07
CA LEU A 169 -6.94 6.51 4.49
C LEU A 169 -7.64 7.81 4.92
N PRO A 170 -8.36 7.84 6.06
CA PRO A 170 -8.76 9.12 6.63
C PRO A 170 -7.53 9.99 6.93
N VAL A 171 -7.59 11.27 6.58
CA VAL A 171 -6.57 12.29 6.83
C VAL A 171 -7.15 13.40 7.71
N GLY A 172 -6.35 13.99 8.59
CA GLY A 172 -6.80 15.08 9.43
C GLY A 172 -7.26 16.29 8.60
N PHE A 173 -8.38 16.91 9.00
CA PHE A 173 -8.87 18.13 8.35
C PHE A 173 -7.82 19.25 8.34
N ALA A 174 -7.01 19.36 9.40
CA ALA A 174 -5.91 20.30 9.46
C ALA A 174 -4.82 20.02 8.39
N ALA A 175 -4.53 18.75 8.14
CA ALA A 175 -3.55 18.33 7.14
C ALA A 175 -4.06 18.61 5.71
N LEU A 176 -5.35 18.37 5.44
CA LEU A 176 -6.00 18.77 4.17
C LEU A 176 -6.02 20.29 3.98
N ALA A 177 -6.34 21.05 5.03
CA ALA A 177 -6.37 22.51 4.97
C ALA A 177 -4.99 23.11 4.70
N ALA A 178 -3.92 22.45 5.16
CA ALA A 178 -2.54 22.84 4.84
C ALA A 178 -2.22 22.63 3.34
N MET A 179 -2.73 21.56 2.72
CA MET A 179 -2.58 21.31 1.27
C MET A 179 -3.32 22.34 0.41
N ALA A 180 -4.43 22.93 0.89
CA ALA A 180 -5.26 23.85 0.10
C ALA A 180 -4.52 25.12 -0.38
N ARG A 181 -3.32 25.39 0.13
CA ARG A 181 -2.44 26.46 -0.36
C ARG A 181 -1.81 26.15 -1.72
N GLU A 182 -1.81 24.88 -2.12
CA GLU A 182 -1.34 24.36 -3.41
C GLU A 182 -2.48 23.59 -4.07
N MET A 183 -3.55 24.30 -4.47
CA MET A 183 -4.63 23.67 -5.25
C MET A 183 -4.02 22.93 -6.45
N PRO A 184 -4.22 21.60 -6.59
CA PRO A 184 -3.78 20.90 -7.79
C PRO A 184 -4.45 21.55 -9.00
N GLU A 185 -3.74 21.58 -10.13
CA GLU A 185 -4.33 22.08 -11.37
C GLU A 185 -5.64 21.31 -11.62
N PRO A 186 -6.74 22.01 -11.94
CA PRO A 186 -8.00 21.35 -12.23
C PRO A 186 -7.78 20.28 -13.30
N GLY A 187 -8.18 19.05 -13.00
CA GLY A 187 -8.21 18.00 -14.02
C GLY A 187 -9.07 18.47 -15.21
N PRO A 188 -8.83 17.93 -16.42
CA PRO A 188 -9.67 18.22 -17.56
C PRO A 188 -11.13 17.93 -17.19
N VAL A 189 -12.04 18.81 -17.63
CA VAL A 189 -13.48 18.62 -17.42
C VAL A 189 -13.86 17.23 -17.92
N GLN A 190 -14.30 16.37 -17.00
CA GLN A 190 -14.86 15.08 -17.36
C GLN A 190 -16.20 15.37 -18.02
N PHE A 191 -16.23 15.30 -19.35
CA PHE A 191 -17.49 15.29 -20.08
C PHE A 191 -18.13 13.92 -19.87
N ASP A 192 -19.34 13.91 -19.31
CA ASP A 192 -20.17 12.70 -19.35
C ASP A 192 -20.30 12.29 -20.82
N ALA A 193 -19.78 11.11 -21.15
CA ALA A 193 -19.87 10.53 -22.47
C ALA A 193 -21.31 10.01 -22.73
N GLY A 194 -22.29 10.91 -22.68
CA GLY A 194 -23.64 10.76 -23.23
C GLY A 194 -24.58 9.77 -22.52
N GLY A 195 -25.82 10.24 -22.29
CA GLY A 195 -27.00 9.38 -22.47
C GLY A 195 -27.96 9.27 -21.28
N LEU A 196 -28.55 10.39 -20.82
CA LEU A 196 -29.96 10.33 -20.42
C LEU A 196 -30.78 10.70 -21.67
N ALA A 197 -31.13 9.67 -22.45
CA ALA A 197 -32.20 9.69 -23.42
C ALA A 197 -33.21 8.61 -23.04
#